data_AF-A0A7C7Q6H3-F1
#
_entry.id   AF-A0A7C7Q6H3-F1
#
_cell.length_a   1.000
_cell.length_b   1.000
_cell.length_c   1.000
_cell.angle_alpha   90.00
_cell.angle_beta   90.00
_cell.angle_gamma   90.00
#
_symmetry.space_group_name_H-M   'P 1'
#
loop_
_entity.id
_entity.type
_entity.pdbx_description
1 polymer ?
#
loop_
_entity_poly.entity_id
_entity_poly.type
_entity_poly.pdbx_seq_one_letter_code
_entity_poly.pdbx_strand_id
1 'polypeptide(L)'
;MPSGGIYPYLVPRVIEDFGLDVMIGAGGGVHAHPMGPTAGARAFRQVVDAVTEGRPIDEVAAEHEELQVAFDTWRDPYTEMAYASGVDN
;
A
#
# COMPACT_ATOMS: atom_id res chain seq x y z
N MET A 1 -7.45 5.44 13.13
CA MET A 1 -6.67 6.07 12.03
C MET A 1 -5.19 5.73 12.22
N PRO A 2 -4.72 4.58 11.72
CA PRO A 2 -3.29 4.32 11.62
C PRO A 2 -2.63 5.38 10.72
N SER A 3 -1.46 5.87 11.13
CA SER A 3 -0.74 6.98 10.49
C SER A 3 0.75 6.92 10.84
N GLY A 4 1.58 7.59 10.04
CA GLY A 4 3.02 7.66 10.21
C GLY A 4 3.74 6.45 9.62
N GLY A 5 4.59 6.66 8.62
CA GLY A 5 5.34 5.59 7.97
C GLY A 5 4.54 4.69 7.02
N ILE A 6 3.27 5.03 6.73
CA ILE A 6 2.44 4.27 5.80
C ILE A 6 2.77 4.65 4.36
N TYR A 7 3.01 3.65 3.52
CA TYR A 7 3.19 3.72 2.06
C TYR A 7 2.26 2.70 1.38
N PRO A 8 2.00 2.79 0.06
CA PRO A 8 0.96 1.98 -0.60
C PRO A 8 1.04 0.47 -0.34
N TYR A 9 2.23 -0.11 -0.31
CA TYR A 9 2.42 -1.55 -0.09
C TYR A 9 1.96 -2.03 1.31
N LEU A 10 1.82 -1.14 2.30
CA LEU A 10 1.29 -1.48 3.64
C LEU A 10 -0.24 -1.45 3.73
N VAL A 11 -0.94 -0.93 2.72
CA VAL A 11 -2.41 -0.80 2.76
C VAL A 11 -3.14 -2.13 2.99
N PRO A 12 -2.75 -3.26 2.36
CA PRO A 12 -3.37 -4.56 2.65
C PRO A 12 -3.29 -4.92 4.13
N ARG A 13 -2.15 -4.68 4.79
CA ARG A 13 -1.99 -4.95 6.23
C ARG A 13 -2.97 -4.15 7.06
N VAL A 14 -3.07 -2.87 6.74
CA VAL A 14 -3.94 -1.94 7.47
C VAL A 14 -5.40 -2.39 7.35
N ILE A 15 -5.81 -2.87 6.17
CA ILE A 15 -7.17 -3.37 5.96
C ILE A 15 -7.38 -4.73 6.65
N GLU A 16 -6.37 -5.61 6.69
CA GLU A 16 -6.43 -6.87 7.42
C GLU A 16 -6.58 -6.65 8.93
N ASP A 17 -5.76 -5.77 9.51
CA ASP A 17 -5.73 -5.52 10.96
C ASP A 17 -6.96 -4.75 11.46
N PHE A 18 -7.48 -3.81 10.66
CA PHE A 18 -8.52 -2.86 11.10
C PHE A 18 -9.86 -3.01 10.38
N GLY A 19 -9.93 -3.83 9.33
CA GLY A 19 -11.09 -3.93 8.46
C GLY A 19 -11.24 -2.74 7.50
N LEU A 20 -12.37 -2.71 6.78
CA LEU A 20 -12.65 -1.71 5.74
C LEU A 20 -13.13 -0.35 6.29
N ASP A 21 -13.66 -0.31 7.51
CA ASP A 21 -14.08 0.94 8.16
C ASP A 21 -12.88 1.61 8.85
N VAL A 22 -11.91 2.04 8.04
CA VAL A 22 -10.64 2.59 8.49
C VAL A 22 -10.26 3.85 7.70
N MET A 23 -9.67 4.82 8.39
CA MET A 23 -9.01 5.97 7.76
C MET A 23 -7.49 5.76 7.78
N ILE A 24 -6.86 5.77 6.61
CA ILE A 24 -5.41 5.62 6.43
C ILE A 24 -4.75 7.00 6.36
N GLY A 25 -3.92 7.33 7.34
CA GLY A 25 -3.14 8.56 7.36
C GLY A 25 -1.91 8.48 6.47
N ALA A 26 -2.06 8.79 5.18
CA ALA A 26 -1.00 8.60 4.18
C ALA A 26 0.19 9.57 4.31
N GLY A 27 -0.07 10.85 4.67
CA GLY A 27 0.96 11.84 4.99
C GLY A 27 2.14 11.88 4.02
N GLY A 28 3.35 11.64 4.54
CA GLY A 28 4.59 11.63 3.76
C GLY A 28 4.60 10.62 2.61
N GLY A 29 3.88 9.49 2.71
CA GLY A 29 3.81 8.48 1.66
C GLY A 29 3.18 9.01 0.35
N VAL A 30 2.27 9.99 0.43
CA VAL A 30 1.74 10.68 -0.76
C VAL A 30 2.77 11.65 -1.30
N HIS A 31 3.31 12.53 -0.45
CA HIS A 31 4.16 13.63 -0.89
C HIS A 31 5.56 13.21 -1.33
N ALA A 32 6.10 12.11 -0.79
CA ALA A 32 7.44 11.61 -1.10
C ALA A 32 7.49 10.72 -2.36
N HIS A 33 6.36 10.53 -3.04
CA HIS A 33 6.30 9.72 -4.25
C HIS A 33 7.26 10.24 -5.34
N PRO A 34 8.09 9.40 -5.98
CA PRO A 34 9.08 9.86 -6.97
C PRO A 34 8.47 10.64 -8.15
N MET A 35 7.24 10.30 -8.52
CA MET A 35 6.47 10.98 -9.58
C MET A 35 5.59 12.14 -9.05
N GLY A 36 5.78 12.55 -7.79
CA GLY A 36 5.09 13.65 -7.14
C GLY A 36 3.76 13.29 -6.45
N PRO A 37 3.16 14.25 -5.72
CA PRO A 37 2.05 13.96 -4.80
C PRO A 37 0.78 13.40 -5.46
N THR A 38 0.47 13.84 -6.68
CA THR A 38 -0.71 13.32 -7.41
C THR A 38 -0.55 11.83 -7.71
N ALA A 39 0.64 11.40 -8.12
CA ALA A 39 0.94 9.98 -8.34
C ALA A 39 0.90 9.20 -7.03
N GLY A 40 1.45 9.75 -5.94
CA GLY A 40 1.35 9.12 -4.61
C GLY A 40 -0.10 8.91 -4.15
N ALA A 41 -0.96 9.92 -4.33
CA ALA A 41 -2.38 9.80 -3.99
C ALA A 41 -3.11 8.75 -4.84
N ARG A 42 -2.76 8.64 -6.13
CA ARG A 42 -3.30 7.61 -7.02
C ARG A 42 -2.84 6.21 -6.64
N ALA A 43 -1.56 6.03 -6.31
CA ALA A 43 -1.02 4.75 -5.85
C ALA A 43 -1.76 4.25 -4.61
N PHE A 44 -2.01 5.12 -3.62
CA PHE A 44 -2.84 4.78 -2.46
C PHE A 44 -4.27 4.38 -2.85
N ARG A 45 -4.89 5.07 -3.80
CA ARG A 45 -6.24 4.72 -4.24
C ARG A 45 -6.28 3.37 -4.95
N GLN A 46 -5.35 3.14 -5.88
CA GLN A 46 -5.26 1.90 -6.66
C GLN A 46 -5.08 0.67 -5.78
N VAL A 47 -4.23 0.73 -4.75
CA VAL A 47 -4.06 -0.41 -3.83
C VAL A 47 -5.28 -0.60 -2.92
N VAL A 48 -5.97 0.46 -2.49
CA VAL A 48 -7.24 0.34 -1.76
C VAL A 48 -8.30 -0.34 -2.62
N ASP A 49 -8.41 0.06 -3.88
CA ASP A 49 -9.36 -0.52 -4.83
C ASP A 49 -9.01 -2.00 -5.09
N ALA A 50 -7.74 -2.32 -5.31
CA ALA A 50 -7.25 -3.69 -5.46
C ALA A 50 -7.66 -4.59 -4.29
N VAL A 51 -7.42 -4.14 -3.05
CA VAL A 51 -7.76 -4.91 -1.84
C VAL A 51 -9.27 -5.06 -1.70
N THR A 52 -10.04 -4.00 -1.97
CA THR A 52 -11.51 -4.02 -1.86
C THR A 52 -12.14 -4.93 -2.92
N GLU A 53 -11.55 -5.02 -4.11
CA GLU A 53 -11.98 -5.89 -5.21
C GLU A 53 -11.45 -7.33 -5.08
N GLY A 54 -10.57 -7.60 -4.11
CA GLY A 54 -9.93 -8.91 -3.94
C GLY A 54 -8.94 -9.26 -5.06
N ARG A 55 -8.37 -8.24 -5.72
CA ARG A 55 -7.35 -8.42 -6.77
C ARG A 55 -5.95 -8.49 -6.15
N PRO A 56 -5.05 -9.36 -6.66
CA PRO A 56 -3.66 -9.38 -6.22
C PRO A 56 -2.98 -8.03 -6.48
N ILE A 57 -2.46 -7.39 -5.43
CA ILE A 57 -1.89 -6.03 -5.52
C ILE A 57 -0.69 -5.94 -6.46
N ASP A 58 0.08 -7.03 -6.62
CA ASP A 58 1.23 -7.10 -7.51
C ASP A 58 0.80 -7.10 -8.99
N GLU A 59 -0.34 -7.72 -9.31
CA GLU A 59 -0.93 -7.68 -10.66
C GLU A 59 -1.44 -6.27 -10.96
N VAL A 60 -2.11 -5.63 -10.00
CA VAL A 60 -2.61 -4.24 -10.14
C VAL A 60 -1.45 -3.26 -10.25
N ALA A 61 -0.35 -3.46 -9.51
CA ALA A 61 0.85 -2.64 -9.64
C ALA A 61 1.45 -2.72 -11.05
N ALA A 62 1.52 -3.92 -11.64
CA ALA A 62 2.03 -4.08 -13.01
C ALA A 62 1.19 -3.34 -14.08
N GLU A 63 -0.08 -3.03 -13.79
CA GLU A 63 -0.98 -2.27 -14.67
C GLU A 63 -0.93 -0.74 -14.44
N HIS A 64 -0.34 -0.28 -13.33
CA HIS A 64 -0.35 1.12 -12.91
C HIS A 64 1.06 1.60 -12.52
N GLU A 65 1.64 2.45 -13.38
CA GLU A 65 3.02 2.94 -13.22
C GLU A 65 3.27 3.58 -11.84
N GLU A 66 2.37 4.43 -11.35
CA GLU A 66 2.54 5.08 -10.05
C GLU A 66 2.49 4.08 -8.89
N LEU A 67 1.69 3.03 -8.98
CA LEU A 67 1.63 2.00 -7.94
C LEU A 67 2.89 1.13 -7.98
N GLN A 68 3.33 0.75 -9.18
CA GLN A 68 4.59 0.02 -9.36
C GLN A 68 5.77 0.81 -8.80
N VAL A 69 5.88 2.10 -9.15
CA VAL A 69 6.95 2.97 -8.64
C VAL A 69 6.91 3.08 -7.12
N ALA A 70 5.73 3.19 -6.52
CA ALA A 70 5.60 3.19 -5.06
C ALA A 70 6.07 1.86 -4.44
N PHE A 71 5.74 0.73 -5.06
CA PHE A 71 6.18 -0.59 -4.60
C PHE A 71 7.69 -0.73 -4.74
N ASP A 72 8.28 -0.37 -5.87
CA ASP A 72 9.73 -0.45 -6.07
C ASP A 72 10.50 0.47 -5.11
N THR A 73 9.90 1.59 -4.70
CA THR A 73 10.55 2.55 -3.80
C THR A 73 10.52 2.11 -2.34
N TRP A 74 9.41 1.53 -1.88
CA TRP A 74 9.18 1.30 -0.45
C TRP A 74 8.80 -0.13 -0.07
N ARG A 75 8.75 -1.08 -1.01
CA ARG A 75 8.59 -2.50 -0.67
C ARG A 75 9.76 -2.91 0.22
N ASP A 76 9.43 -3.22 1.46
CA ASP A 76 10.40 -3.63 2.46
C ASP A 76 10.38 -5.17 2.59
N PRO A 77 11.54 -5.87 2.46
CA PRO A 77 11.61 -7.32 2.63
C PRO A 77 11.07 -7.82 3.99
N TYR A 78 11.06 -6.98 5.03
CA TYR A 78 10.50 -7.38 6.33
C TYR A 78 8.97 -7.50 6.30
N THR A 79 8.29 -6.64 5.54
CA THR A 79 6.85 -6.75 5.30
C THR A 79 6.53 -8.03 4.55
N GLU A 80 7.29 -8.36 3.51
CA GLU A 80 7.11 -9.58 2.71
C GLU A 80 7.38 -10.87 3.52
N MET A 81 8.43 -10.89 4.36
CA MET A 81 8.73 -12.03 5.24
C MET A 81 7.67 -12.26 6.32
N ALA A 82 7.09 -11.20 6.88
CA ALA A 82 5.99 -11.33 7.84
C ALA A 82 4.80 -12.08 7.20
N TYR A 83 4.49 -11.81 5.94
CA TYR A 83 3.42 -12.51 5.21
C TYR A 83 3.79 -13.93 4.77
N ALA A 84 5.01 -14.15 4.29
CA ALA A 84 5.43 -15.48 3.82
C ALA A 84 5.58 -16.51 4.96
N SER A 85 5.77 -16.05 6.20
CA SER A 85 6.05 -16.91 7.36
C SER A 85 4.81 -17.35 8.15
N GLY A 86 3.62 -16.81 7.87
CA GLY A 86 2.40 -17.17 8.61
C GLY A 86 2.46 -16.86 10.11
N VAL A 87 3.35 -15.94 10.51
CA VAL A 87 3.42 -15.35 11.84
C VAL A 87 2.89 -13.94 11.61
N ASP A 88 1.59 -13.71 11.78
CA ASP A 88 1.02 -13.31 13.06
C ASP A 88 -0.49 -13.61 13.08
N ASN A 89 -0.96 -14.04 14.25
CA ASN A 89 -2.34 -14.40 14.58
C ASN A 89 -3.19 -13.19 14.97
#